data_AF-A0A0F8ZSM4-F1
#
_entry.id   AF-A0A0F8ZSM4-F1
#
_cell.length_a   1.000
_cell.length_b   1.000
_cell.length_c   1.000
_cell.angle_alpha   90.00
_cell.angle_beta   90.00
_cell.angle_gamma   90.00
#
_symmetry.space_group_name_H-M   'P 1'
#
loop_
_entity.id
_entity.type
_entity.pdbx_description
1 polymer ?
#
loop_
_entity_poly.entity_id
_entity_poly.type
_entity_poly.pdbx_seq_one_letter_code
_entity_poly.pdbx_strand_id
1 'polypeptide(L)'
;MTITQSDIAARQQHVEAVRAWVEAAIEDGWKCDPTYKGESVERAATLHKEGFTAMAIMREPTGATGRQTGNRYPNAALNAWGPDGMAVKSTLPYDWEALNDALHACQFCGKVFEGKAYHVKFADRACQTCGPVEQSKLPPNWAD
;
A
#
# COMPACT_ATOMS: atom_id res chain seq x y z
N MET A 1 3.49 -26.77 -2.15
CA MET A 1 4.35 -26.12 -1.14
C MET A 1 3.59 -26.11 0.17
N THR A 2 4.04 -26.85 1.17
CA THR A 2 3.37 -26.95 2.48
C THR A 2 3.75 -25.71 3.30
N ILE A 3 2.76 -24.96 3.77
CA ILE A 3 2.96 -23.78 4.63
C ILE A 3 3.46 -24.27 5.99
N THR A 4 4.56 -23.70 6.49
CA THR A 4 5.14 -24.04 7.80
C THR A 4 4.51 -23.22 8.93
N GLN A 5 4.69 -23.67 10.18
CA GLN A 5 4.25 -22.90 11.35
C GLN A 5 4.96 -21.53 11.44
N SER A 6 6.22 -21.44 11.00
CA SER A 6 6.96 -20.18 10.89
C SER A 6 6.37 -19.24 9.85
N ASP A 7 5.86 -19.76 8.72
CA ASP A 7 5.20 -18.94 7.70
C ASP A 7 3.88 -18.35 8.23
N ILE A 8 3.13 -19.14 9.02
CA ILE A 8 1.89 -18.68 9.65
C ILE A 8 2.20 -17.58 10.66
N ALA A 9 3.21 -17.76 11.52
CA ALA A 9 3.62 -16.78 12.50
C ALA A 9 4.09 -15.46 11.86
N ALA A 10 4.93 -15.52 10.83
CA ALA A 10 5.38 -14.33 10.11
C ALA A 10 4.22 -13.56 9.44
N ARG A 11 3.24 -14.29 8.88
CA ARG A 11 2.04 -13.68 8.29
C ARG A 11 1.18 -13.02 9.36
N GLN A 12 1.04 -13.65 10.51
CA GLN A 12 0.27 -13.10 11.62
C GLN A 12 0.92 -11.82 12.16
N GLN A 13 2.24 -11.81 12.30
CA GLN A 13 2.99 -10.59 12.66
C GLN A 13 2.77 -9.46 11.65
N HIS A 14 2.69 -9.78 10.35
CA HIS A 14 2.42 -8.77 9.33
C HIS A 14 0.98 -8.21 9.42
N VAL A 15 -0.01 -9.08 9.69
CA VAL A 15 -1.40 -8.65 9.94
C VAL A 15 -1.47 -7.72 11.14
N GLU A 16 -0.80 -8.06 12.23
CA GLU A 16 -0.74 -7.25 13.45
C GLU A 16 -0.08 -5.89 13.20
N ALA A 17 1.01 -5.85 12.42
CA ALA A 17 1.66 -4.60 12.04
C ALA A 17 0.75 -3.68 11.22
N VAL A 18 -0.04 -4.23 10.28
CA VAL A 18 -1.00 -3.44 9.50
C VAL A 18 -2.18 -2.99 10.36
N ARG A 19 -2.66 -3.81 11.30
CA ARG A 19 -3.70 -3.41 12.27
C ARG A 19 -3.24 -2.24 13.14
N ALA A 20 -2.03 -2.34 13.69
CA ALA A 20 -1.45 -1.25 14.48
C ALA A 20 -1.29 0.04 13.66
N TRP A 21 -0.98 -0.08 12.35
CA TRP A 21 -0.94 1.07 11.46
C TRP A 21 -2.32 1.73 11.30
N VAL A 22 -3.37 0.93 11.09
CA VAL A 22 -4.75 1.40 10.95
C VAL A 22 -5.24 2.09 12.22
N GLU A 23 -4.98 1.50 13.39
CA GLU A 23 -5.34 2.08 14.68
C GLU A 23 -4.67 3.45 14.88
N ALA A 24 -3.34 3.53 14.68
CA ALA A 24 -2.61 4.79 14.80
C ALA A 24 -3.07 5.85 13.77
N ALA A 25 -3.40 5.43 12.55
CA ALA A 25 -3.95 6.34 11.54
C ALA A 25 -5.32 6.90 11.97
N ILE A 26 -6.20 6.07 12.52
CA ILE A 26 -7.51 6.52 13.04
C ILE A 26 -7.31 7.52 14.18
N GLU A 27 -6.40 7.25 15.11
CA GLU A 27 -6.03 8.17 16.20
C GLU A 27 -5.51 9.51 15.67
N ASP A 28 -4.76 9.49 14.57
CA ASP A 28 -4.25 10.68 13.87
C ASP A 28 -5.30 11.34 12.94
N GLY A 29 -6.57 10.93 13.04
CA GLY A 29 -7.70 11.59 12.39
C GLY A 29 -8.07 11.09 11.00
N TRP A 30 -7.57 9.92 10.58
CA TRP A 30 -8.03 9.28 9.36
C TRP A 30 -9.47 8.80 9.50
N LYS A 31 -10.29 9.03 8.47
CA LYS A 31 -11.60 8.38 8.34
C LYS A 31 -11.39 6.95 7.87
N CYS A 32 -12.11 5.99 8.44
CA CYS A 32 -11.97 4.57 8.10
C CYS A 32 -13.33 4.00 7.68
N ASP A 33 -13.36 3.39 6.51
CA ASP A 33 -14.53 2.76 5.91
C ASP A 33 -14.21 1.31 5.51
N PRO A 34 -15.21 0.40 5.47
CA PRO A 34 -15.01 -0.93 4.91
C PRO A 34 -14.58 -0.88 3.44
N THR A 35 -13.53 -1.60 3.05
CA THR A 35 -13.08 -1.65 1.64
C THR A 35 -14.07 -2.41 0.76
N TYR A 36 -14.63 -3.51 1.26
CA TYR A 36 -15.52 -4.38 0.49
C TYR A 36 -16.88 -4.51 1.16
N LYS A 37 -17.95 -4.56 0.36
CA LYS A 37 -19.31 -4.76 0.86
C LYS A 37 -19.41 -6.09 1.61
N GLY A 38 -19.82 -6.04 2.87
CA GLY A 38 -20.00 -7.22 3.71
C GLY A 38 -18.72 -7.76 4.35
N GLU A 39 -17.58 -7.10 4.17
CA GLU A 39 -16.35 -7.36 4.95
C GLU A 39 -16.18 -6.23 5.97
N SER A 40 -15.75 -6.56 7.19
CA SER A 40 -15.59 -5.58 8.27
C SER A 40 -14.25 -4.83 8.16
N VAL A 41 -14.15 -3.66 8.80
CA VAL A 41 -12.94 -2.82 8.78
C VAL A 41 -11.73 -3.52 9.41
N GLU A 42 -11.94 -4.43 10.35
CA GLU A 42 -10.89 -5.22 11.01
C GLU A 42 -10.24 -6.24 10.06
N ARG A 43 -10.89 -6.51 8.91
CA ARG A 43 -10.40 -7.43 7.88
C ARG A 43 -9.92 -6.70 6.63
N ALA A 44 -10.61 -5.65 6.22
CA ALA A 44 -10.23 -4.80 5.09
C ALA A 44 -10.80 -3.38 5.27
N ALA A 45 -9.92 -2.39 5.32
CA ALA A 45 -10.27 -1.00 5.55
C ALA A 45 -9.70 -0.09 4.45
N THR A 46 -10.51 0.87 4.02
CA THR A 46 -10.05 2.00 3.22
C THR A 46 -10.07 3.22 4.12
N LEU A 47 -8.94 3.92 4.20
CA LEU A 47 -8.74 5.08 5.04
C LEU A 47 -8.54 6.34 4.20
N HIS A 48 -9.03 7.48 4.70
CA HIS A 48 -8.92 8.78 4.04
C HIS A 48 -8.49 9.90 5.01
N LYS A 49 -7.49 10.69 4.62
CA LYS A 49 -7.05 11.93 5.31
C LYS A 49 -6.45 12.89 4.30
N GLU A 50 -6.88 14.16 4.31
CA GLU A 50 -6.24 15.24 3.52
C GLU A 50 -5.99 14.91 2.03
N GLY A 51 -6.92 14.17 1.40
CA GLY A 51 -6.80 13.73 0.00
C GLY A 51 -5.99 12.45 -0.20
N PHE A 52 -5.25 11.98 0.81
CA PHE A 52 -4.66 10.66 0.80
C PHE A 52 -5.73 9.58 0.92
N THR A 53 -5.43 8.43 0.32
CA THR A 53 -6.20 7.20 0.47
C THR A 53 -5.25 6.07 0.82
N ALA A 54 -5.57 5.26 1.82
CA ALA A 54 -4.85 4.03 2.15
C ALA A 54 -5.81 2.84 2.13
N MET A 55 -5.37 1.72 1.56
CA MET A 55 -6.09 0.45 1.59
C MET A 55 -5.28 -0.54 2.43
N ALA A 56 -5.89 -1.00 3.51
CA ALA A 56 -5.33 -1.99 4.43
C ALA A 56 -6.10 -3.31 4.31
N ILE A 57 -5.39 -4.40 4.02
CA ILE A 57 -5.91 -5.77 4.10
C ILE A 57 -5.29 -6.39 5.35
N MET A 58 -6.12 -6.98 6.21
CA MET A 58 -5.76 -7.51 7.54
C MET A 58 -6.46 -8.86 7.79
N ARG A 59 -6.52 -9.68 6.74
CA ARG A 59 -7.22 -10.96 6.77
C ARG A 59 -6.37 -12.00 7.49
N GLU A 60 -6.98 -12.70 8.44
CA GLU A 60 -6.27 -13.76 9.14
C GLU A 60 -5.80 -14.86 8.18
N PRO A 61 -4.60 -15.42 8.40
CA PRO A 61 -4.13 -16.57 7.64
C PRO A 61 -5.05 -17.76 7.94
N THR A 62 -5.84 -18.20 6.95
CA THR A 62 -6.56 -19.48 7.06
C THR A 62 -5.52 -20.61 6.95
N GLY A 63 -5.57 -21.57 7.88
CA GLY A 63 -4.50 -22.54 8.16
C GLY A 63 -4.12 -23.52 7.02
N ALA A 64 -3.27 -24.51 7.35
CA ALA A 64 -2.58 -25.41 6.41
C ALA A 64 -3.45 -26.24 5.43
N THR A 65 -4.77 -26.26 5.57
CA THR A 65 -5.72 -26.92 4.65
C THR A 65 -6.60 -25.94 3.87
N GLY A 66 -6.47 -24.64 4.12
CA GLY A 66 -7.02 -23.61 3.27
C GLY A 66 -6.33 -23.70 1.93
N ARG A 67 -7.01 -24.34 0.95
CA ARG A 67 -6.64 -24.26 -0.46
C ARG A 67 -6.11 -22.85 -0.71
N GLN A 68 -5.01 -22.72 -1.44
CA GLN A 68 -4.85 -21.56 -2.30
C GLN A 68 -6.10 -21.54 -3.21
N THR A 69 -7.26 -21.10 -2.73
CA THR A 69 -8.14 -20.32 -3.57
C THR A 69 -7.21 -19.25 -4.07
N GLY A 70 -7.06 -19.11 -5.38
CA GLY A 70 -6.11 -18.19 -6.03
C GLY A 70 -6.37 -16.71 -5.70
N ASN A 71 -6.54 -16.37 -4.42
CA ASN A 71 -6.56 -15.05 -3.87
C ASN A 71 -5.16 -14.50 -4.10
N ARG A 72 -5.11 -13.72 -5.18
CA ARG A 72 -4.00 -12.91 -5.66
C ARG A 72 -3.46 -11.91 -4.63
N TYR A 73 -4.11 -11.80 -3.47
CA TYR A 73 -3.87 -10.77 -2.47
C TYR A 73 -3.25 -11.37 -1.20
N PRO A 74 -2.18 -10.76 -0.67
CA PRO A 74 -1.56 -11.23 0.56
C PRO A 74 -2.53 -11.09 1.74
N ASN A 75 -2.38 -11.98 2.73
CA ASN A 75 -3.21 -11.98 3.96
C ASN A 75 -3.12 -10.64 4.70
N ALA A 76 -2.01 -9.92 4.55
CA ALA A 76 -1.92 -8.52 4.92
C ALA A 76 -1.26 -7.68 3.82
N ALA A 77 -1.79 -6.48 3.61
CA ALA A 77 -1.30 -5.52 2.64
C ALA A 77 -1.58 -4.10 3.13
N LEU A 78 -0.69 -3.17 2.82
CA LEU A 78 -0.92 -1.75 3.01
C LEU A 78 -0.47 -1.02 1.74
N ASN A 79 -1.40 -0.39 1.05
CA ASN A 79 -1.11 0.44 -0.12
C ASN A 79 -1.66 1.84 0.13
N ALA A 80 -0.89 2.87 -0.17
CA ALA A 80 -1.31 4.26 0.01
C ALA A 80 -1.12 5.05 -1.28
N TRP A 81 -2.01 6.01 -1.50
CA TRP A 81 -2.01 6.94 -2.62
C TRP A 81 -2.08 8.36 -2.07
N GLY A 82 -1.30 9.24 -2.70
CA GLY A 82 -1.32 10.65 -2.42
C GLY A 82 -2.55 11.35 -3.00
N PRO A 83 -2.74 12.64 -2.69
CA PRO A 83 -3.83 13.47 -3.24
C PRO A 83 -3.81 13.59 -4.77
N ASP A 84 -2.67 13.31 -5.40
CA ASP A 84 -2.47 13.28 -6.84
C ASP A 84 -2.78 11.92 -7.49
N GLY A 85 -3.31 10.97 -6.72
CA GLY A 85 -3.69 9.63 -7.19
C GLY A 85 -2.50 8.69 -7.42
N MET A 86 -1.27 9.14 -7.17
CA MET A 86 -0.06 8.31 -7.31
C MET A 86 0.24 7.58 -6.02
N ALA A 87 0.81 6.38 -6.13
CA ALA A 87 1.22 5.60 -4.98
C ALA A 87 2.24 6.38 -4.14
N VAL A 88 2.15 6.25 -2.83
CA VAL A 88 3.14 6.72 -1.87
C VAL A 88 3.61 5.52 -1.06
N LYS A 89 4.89 5.53 -0.72
CA LYS A 89 5.44 4.46 0.11
C LYS A 89 4.92 4.65 1.53
N SER A 90 4.04 3.76 1.96
CA SER A 90 3.66 3.67 3.37
C SER A 90 4.77 3.00 4.18
N THR A 91 4.98 3.50 5.39
CA THR A 91 5.88 2.90 6.37
C THR A 91 5.09 1.99 7.31
N LEU A 92 5.77 0.97 7.85
CA LEU A 92 5.33 0.22 9.01
C LEU A 92 6.46 0.36 10.04
N PRO A 93 6.22 0.96 11.23
CA PRO A 93 4.94 1.44 11.77
C PRO A 93 4.40 2.73 11.11
N TYR A 94 3.20 3.15 11.52
CA TYR A 94 2.57 4.40 11.09
C TYR A 94 3.45 5.61 11.40
N ASP A 95 3.59 6.48 10.40
CA ASP A 95 4.29 7.75 10.51
C ASP A 95 3.69 8.72 9.48
N TRP A 96 2.95 9.71 9.98
CA TRP A 96 2.28 10.71 9.14
C TRP A 96 3.29 11.58 8.39
N GLU A 97 4.35 12.04 9.07
CA GLU A 97 5.36 12.91 8.49
C GLU A 97 6.10 12.18 7.37
N ALA A 98 6.51 10.93 7.60
CA ALA A 98 7.16 10.12 6.58
C ALA A 98 6.26 9.84 5.37
N LEU A 99 4.96 9.60 5.60
CA LEU A 99 4.00 9.40 4.51
C LEU A 99 3.81 10.68 3.68
N ASN A 100 3.73 11.83 4.35
CA ASN A 100 3.58 13.11 3.69
C ASN A 100 4.85 13.49 2.90
N ASP A 101 6.03 13.29 3.48
CA ASP A 101 7.31 13.52 2.81
C ASP A 101 7.49 12.62 1.58
N ALA A 102 6.95 11.40 1.62
CA ALA A 102 6.99 10.48 0.49
C ALA A 102 6.23 10.99 -0.76
N LEU A 103 5.34 11.98 -0.64
CA LEU A 103 4.75 12.68 -1.79
C LEU A 103 5.81 13.37 -2.65
N HIS A 104 6.86 13.86 -2.01
CA HIS A 104 7.90 14.65 -2.65
C HIS A 104 9.10 13.80 -3.06
N ALA A 105 9.09 12.50 -2.79
CA ALA A 105 10.20 11.60 -3.07
C ALA A 105 9.97 10.74 -4.33
N CYS A 106 11.00 10.61 -5.16
CA CYS A 106 11.00 9.69 -6.29
C CYS A 106 11.09 8.25 -5.79
N GLN A 107 10.17 7.37 -6.19
CA GLN A 107 10.19 5.96 -5.81
C GLN A 107 11.39 5.19 -6.37
N PHE A 108 11.99 5.69 -7.45
CA PHE A 108 13.09 5.01 -8.15
C PHE A 108 14.47 5.41 -7.63
N CYS A 109 14.69 6.70 -7.32
CA CYS A 109 15.99 7.19 -6.89
C CYS A 109 16.02 7.78 -5.47
N GLY A 110 14.87 7.87 -4.79
CA GLY A 110 14.74 8.40 -3.44
C GLY A 110 14.92 9.92 -3.31
N LYS A 111 15.29 10.61 -4.39
CA LYS A 111 15.49 12.07 -4.35
C LYS A 111 14.17 12.78 -4.11
N VAL A 112 14.20 13.75 -3.20
CA VAL A 112 13.14 14.74 -3.06
C VAL A 112 13.16 15.65 -4.29
N PHE A 113 11.99 15.95 -4.85
CA PHE A 113 11.81 16.83 -5.99
C PHE A 113 10.70 17.84 -5.72
N GLU A 114 10.85 19.01 -6.31
CA GLU A 114 9.84 20.07 -6.28
C GLU A 114 8.94 19.98 -7.52
N GLY A 115 7.68 20.35 -7.35
CA GLY A 115 6.69 20.38 -8.43
C GLY A 115 5.98 19.04 -8.67
N LYS A 116 5.36 18.92 -9.85
CA LYS A 116 4.56 17.74 -10.20
C LYS A 116 5.45 16.51 -10.39
N ALA A 117 5.03 15.40 -9.79
CA ALA A 117 5.68 14.12 -10.06
C ALA A 117 5.40 13.66 -11.49
N TYR A 118 6.36 12.93 -12.04
CA TYR A 118 6.21 12.24 -13.30
C TYR A 118 5.52 10.90 -13.06
N HIS A 119 4.39 10.70 -13.75
CA HIS A 119 3.62 9.47 -13.66
C HIS A 119 4.28 8.36 -14.48
N VAL A 120 4.63 7.25 -13.84
CA VAL A 120 5.13 6.05 -14.50
C VAL A 120 4.09 4.94 -14.31
N LYS A 121 3.81 4.19 -15.39
CA LYS A 121 2.78 3.15 -15.39
C LYS A 121 1.41 3.69 -14.92
N PHE A 122 0.75 3.00 -13.99
CA PHE A 122 -0.58 3.33 -13.46
C PHE A 122 -0.54 4.20 -12.20
N ALA A 123 0.50 4.11 -11.38
CA ALA A 123 0.57 4.84 -10.12
C ALA A 123 1.99 5.12 -9.62
N ASP A 124 3.04 4.76 -10.37
CA ASP A 124 4.42 4.91 -9.91
C ASP A 124 4.80 6.40 -9.95
N ARG A 125 5.37 6.90 -8.85
CA ARG A 125 5.81 8.30 -8.69
C ARG A 125 7.30 8.43 -9.00
N ALA A 126 7.64 9.20 -10.02
CA ALA A 126 9.02 9.50 -10.38
C ALA A 126 9.35 10.99 -10.36
N CYS A 127 10.62 11.34 -10.13
CA CYS A 127 11.10 12.67 -10.48
C CYS A 127 11.22 12.83 -12.01
N GLN A 128 11.39 14.07 -12.47
CA GLN A 128 11.45 14.41 -13.90
C GLN A 128 12.64 13.75 -14.62
N THR A 129 13.69 13.35 -13.89
CA THR A 129 14.83 12.63 -14.46
C THR A 129 14.56 11.13 -14.60
N CYS A 130 13.95 10.50 -13.59
CA CYS A 130 13.72 9.05 -13.61
C CYS A 130 12.50 8.67 -14.45
N GLY A 131 11.48 9.52 -14.50
CA GLY A 131 10.22 9.24 -15.20
C GLY A 131 10.39 8.77 -16.65
N PRO A 132 11.08 9.53 -17.52
CA PRO A 132 11.31 9.12 -18.90
C PRO A 132 12.11 7.82 -19.03
N VAL A 133 13.10 7.61 -18.14
CA VAL A 133 13.93 6.40 -18.14
C VAL A 133 13.08 5.17 -17.83
N GLU A 134 12.26 5.22 -16.77
CA GLU A 134 11.43 4.10 -16.37
C GLU A 134 10.27 3.85 -17.35
N GLN A 135 9.71 4.91 -17.95
CA GLN A 135 8.68 4.78 -18.97
C GLN A 135 9.22 4.10 -20.25
N SER A 136 10.46 4.37 -20.64
CA SER A 136 11.09 3.73 -21.82
C SER A 136 11.32 2.22 -21.66
N LYS A 137 11.27 1.70 -20.43
CA LYS A 137 11.38 0.27 -20.15
C LYS A 137 10.05 -0.47 -20.27
N LEU A 138 8.94 0.25 -20.43
CA LEU A 138 7.61 -0.35 -20.52
C LEU A 138 7.40 -0.99 -21.90
N PRO A 139 6.69 -2.13 -21.97
CA PRO A 139 6.38 -2.74 -23.24
C PRO A 139 5.49 -1.81 -24.09
N PRO A 140 5.55 -1.92 -25.43
CA PRO A 140 4.59 -1.25 -26.31
C PRO A 140 3.15 -1.55 -25.88
N ASN A 141 2.27 -0.56 -25.96
CA ASN A 141 0.85 -0.65 -25.61
C ASN A 141 0.59 -1.01 -24.13
N TRP A 142 1.53 -0.75 -23.21
CA TRP A 142 1.34 -0.98 -21.78
C TRP A 142 0.09 -0.26 -21.20
N ALA A 143 -0.27 0.90 -21.76
CA ALA A 143 -1.34 1.76 -21.27
C ALA A 143 -2.56 1.85 -22.21
N ASP A 144 -2.59 1.02 -23.28
CA ASP A 144 -3.72 0.91 -24.19
C ASP A 144 -4.67 -0.24 -23.77
#